data_AF-A0A8T4LBV2-F1
#
_entry.id   AF-A0A8T4LBV2-F1
#
_cell.length_a   1.000
_cell.length_b   1.000
_cell.length_c   1.000
_cell.angle_alpha   90.00
_cell.angle_beta   90.00
_cell.angle_gamma   90.00
#
_symmetry.space_group_name_H-M   'P 1'
#
loop_
_entity.id
_entity.type
_entity.pdbx_description
1 polymer ?
#
loop_
_entity_poly.entity_id
_entity_poly.type
_entity_poly.pdbx_seq_one_letter_code
_entity_poly.pdbx_strand_id
1 'polypeptide(L)'
;MFVEPIIAFLGLIVGFTLNRVVKEELEPGKKYFKILSLALLVVLIIPSHFNALVLVGAAIGVIISIAIKNPYLYLGLLTVISTFTGRLALISSLVFIFGLSYSSWSHRIINKRYLLESLLYFFIPLILLFSSRFLANYDLFLGVGIGGILGIISKNFKSF
;
A
#
# COMPACT_ATOMS: atom_id res chain seq x y z
N MET A 1 -4.55 -17.74 8.50
CA MET A 1 -3.20 -17.48 9.04
C MET A 1 -2.92 -15.99 8.86
N PHE A 2 -2.14 -15.38 9.75
CA PHE A 2 -1.82 -13.93 9.73
C PHE A 2 -0.37 -13.67 9.31
N VAL A 3 0.24 -14.62 8.59
CA VAL A 3 1.66 -14.53 8.19
C VAL A 3 1.80 -13.66 6.93
N GLU A 4 0.78 -13.68 6.08
CA GLU A 4 0.74 -13.01 4.79
C GLU A 4 0.87 -11.48 4.91
N PRO A 5 0.21 -10.77 5.85
CA PRO A 5 0.45 -9.34 6.07
C PRO A 5 1.88 -9.03 6.56
N ILE A 6 2.48 -9.92 7.34
CA ILE A 6 3.87 -9.77 7.79
C ILE A 6 4.80 -9.89 6.58
N ILE A 7 4.59 -10.91 5.74
CA ILE A 7 5.31 -11.08 4.48
C ILE A 7 5.12 -9.86 3.59
N ALA A 8 3.90 -9.35 3.43
CA ALA A 8 3.63 -8.15 2.64
C ALA A 8 4.49 -6.96 3.09
N PHE A 9 4.55 -6.70 4.41
CA PHE A 9 5.35 -5.61 4.95
C PHE A 9 6.86 -5.82 4.80
N LEU A 10 7.34 -7.07 4.85
CA LEU A 10 8.76 -7.38 4.69
C LEU A 10 9.33 -6.88 3.36
N GLY A 11 8.51 -6.70 2.33
CA GLY A 11 8.95 -6.13 1.05
C GLY A 11 9.58 -4.76 1.19
N LEU A 12 9.03 -3.92 2.09
CA LEU A 12 9.61 -2.61 2.41
C LEU A 12 10.99 -2.74 3.07
N ILE A 13 11.11 -3.66 4.04
CA ILE A 13 12.35 -3.86 4.81
C ILE A 13 13.44 -4.44 3.92
N VAL A 14 13.11 -5.45 3.13
CA VAL A 14 14.05 -6.09 2.19
C VAL A 14 14.52 -5.08 1.16
N GLY A 15 13.61 -4.33 0.53
CA GLY A 15 14.02 -3.37 -0.48
C GLY A 15 14.80 -2.17 0.10
N PHE A 16 14.47 -1.74 1.32
CA PHE A 16 15.28 -0.76 2.04
C PHE A 16 16.70 -1.26 2.31
N THR A 17 16.84 -2.53 2.71
CA THR A 17 18.14 -3.16 2.97
C THR A 17 18.94 -3.32 1.69
N LEU A 18 18.33 -3.84 0.62
CA LEU A 18 18.94 -3.97 -0.70
C LEU A 18 19.49 -2.65 -1.21
N ASN A 19 18.68 -1.59 -1.13
CA ASN A 19 19.10 -0.27 -1.57
C ASN A 19 20.26 0.33 -0.74
N ARG A 20 20.52 -0.15 0.48
CA ARG A 20 21.72 0.24 1.23
C ARG A 20 22.97 -0.53 0.81
N VAL A 21 22.82 -1.78 0.39
CA VAL A 21 23.94 -2.66 0.05
C VAL A 21 24.38 -2.46 -1.40
N VAL A 22 23.45 -2.40 -2.34
CA VAL A 22 23.71 -2.37 -3.79
C VAL A 22 23.17 -1.10 -4.47
N LYS A 23 23.35 0.05 -3.81
CA LYS A 23 22.78 1.32 -4.28
C LYS A 23 23.18 1.67 -5.72
N GLU A 24 24.44 1.44 -6.07
CA GLU A 24 25.02 1.76 -7.38
C GLU A 24 24.37 0.94 -8.51
N GLU A 25 24.09 -0.34 -8.25
CA GLU A 25 23.44 -1.25 -9.21
C GLU A 25 21.97 -0.87 -9.46
N LEU A 26 21.29 -0.30 -8.45
CA LEU A 26 19.89 0.09 -8.55
C LEU A 26 19.69 1.45 -9.21
N GLU A 27 20.71 2.31 -9.30
CA GLU A 27 20.57 3.66 -9.86
C GLU A 27 20.04 3.68 -11.29
N PRO A 28 20.56 2.87 -12.24
CA PRO A 28 20.04 2.82 -13.60
C PRO A 28 18.58 2.32 -13.64
N GLY A 29 18.21 1.44 -12.71
CA GLY A 29 16.88 0.82 -12.62
C GLY A 29 15.77 1.70 -12.05
N LYS A 30 16.09 2.87 -11.48
CA LYS A 30 15.14 3.71 -10.72
C LYS A 30 13.86 4.05 -11.49
N LYS A 31 13.97 4.37 -12.79
CA LYS A 31 12.80 4.67 -13.64
C LYS A 31 11.85 3.48 -13.72
N TYR A 32 12.38 2.28 -13.93
CA TYR A 32 11.59 1.05 -14.02
C TYR A 32 10.95 0.68 -12.68
N PHE A 33 11.67 0.83 -11.56
CA PHE A 33 11.08 0.63 -10.23
C PHE A 33 9.95 1.60 -9.93
N LYS A 34 10.05 2.86 -10.36
CA LYS A 34 8.96 3.84 -10.23
C LYS A 34 7.74 3.43 -11.06
N ILE A 35 7.94 3.04 -12.32
CA ILE A 35 6.87 2.56 -13.20
C ILE A 35 6.21 1.31 -12.60
N LEU A 36 7.02 0.33 -12.15
CA LEU A 36 6.53 -0.89 -11.52
C LEU A 36 5.71 -0.59 -10.26
N SER A 37 6.19 0.31 -9.39
CA SER A 37 5.45 0.74 -8.21
C SER A 37 4.08 1.31 -8.56
N LEU A 38 4.02 2.19 -9.57
CA LEU A 38 2.76 2.78 -10.02
C LEU A 38 1.84 1.75 -10.67
N ALA A 39 2.38 0.85 -11.49
CA ALA A 39 1.62 -0.23 -12.12
C ALA A 39 1.00 -1.16 -11.07
N LEU A 40 1.74 -1.52 -10.02
CA LEU A 40 1.24 -2.35 -8.92
C LEU A 40 0.10 -1.68 -8.16
N LEU A 41 0.19 -0.37 -7.92
CA LEU A 41 -0.90 0.38 -7.31
C LEU A 41 -2.17 0.36 -8.17
N VAL A 42 -2.04 0.42 -9.51
CA VAL A 42 -3.19 0.30 -10.42
C VAL A 42 -3.74 -1.13 -10.41
N VAL A 43 -2.88 -2.15 -10.48
CA VAL A 43 -3.28 -3.56 -10.47
C VAL A 43 -4.02 -3.92 -9.18
N LEU A 44 -3.66 -3.33 -8.03
CA LEU A 44 -4.37 -3.52 -6.76
C LEU A 44 -5.83 -3.03 -6.79
N ILE A 45 -6.18 -2.11 -7.70
CA ILE A 45 -7.53 -1.53 -7.79
C ILE A 45 -8.43 -2.37 -8.71
N ILE A 46 -7.91 -2.84 -9.85
CA ILE A 46 -8.66 -3.55 -10.90
C ILE A 46 -9.58 -4.67 -10.39
N PRO A 47 -9.16 -5.57 -9.49
CA PRO A 47 -10.00 -6.70 -9.10
C PRO A 47 -11.11 -6.32 -8.10
N SER A 48 -11.21 -5.05 -7.70
CA SER A 48 -12.20 -4.58 -6.72
C SER A 48 -13.57 -4.39 -7.34
N HIS A 49 -14.63 -4.71 -6.59
CA HIS A 49 -16.00 -4.37 -6.98
C HIS A 49 -16.28 -2.90 -6.65
N PHE A 50 -17.15 -2.27 -7.46
CA PHE A 50 -17.54 -0.88 -7.28
C PHE A 50 -19.04 -0.79 -6.98
N ASN A 51 -19.37 -0.52 -5.73
CA ASN A 51 -20.72 -0.18 -5.30
C ASN A 51 -20.74 1.24 -4.69
N ALA A 52 -21.93 1.74 -4.33
CA ALA A 52 -22.06 3.08 -3.79
C ALA A 52 -21.21 3.32 -2.52
N LEU A 53 -21.10 2.33 -1.63
CA LEU A 53 -20.29 2.42 -0.42
C LEU A 53 -18.79 2.49 -0.73
N VAL A 54 -18.31 1.71 -1.71
CA VAL A 54 -16.92 1.77 -2.18
C VAL A 54 -16.63 3.16 -2.78
N LEU A 55 -17.55 3.76 -3.55
CA LEU A 55 -17.35 5.09 -4.11
C LEU A 55 -17.28 6.18 -3.03
N VAL A 56 -18.17 6.12 -2.03
CA VAL A 56 -18.13 7.02 -0.87
C VAL A 56 -16.82 6.85 -0.11
N GLY A 57 -16.43 5.60 0.17
CA GLY A 57 -15.15 5.27 0.79
C GLY A 57 -13.97 5.79 -0.02
N ALA A 58 -14.01 5.71 -1.35
CA ALA A 58 -12.96 6.21 -2.24
C ALA A 58 -12.82 7.72 -2.17
N ALA A 59 -13.93 8.46 -2.14
CA ALA A 59 -13.89 9.91 -1.92
C ALA A 59 -13.22 10.26 -0.58
N ILE A 60 -13.58 9.55 0.49
CA ILE A 60 -12.96 9.70 1.81
C ILE A 60 -11.46 9.37 1.74
N GLY A 61 -11.09 8.26 1.11
CA GLY A 61 -9.70 7.82 0.95
C GLY A 61 -8.84 8.86 0.23
N VAL A 62 -9.34 9.46 -0.85
CA VAL A 62 -8.67 10.54 -1.58
C VAL A 62 -8.45 11.74 -0.64
N ILE A 63 -9.44 12.14 0.15
CA ILE A 63 -9.31 13.24 1.11
C ILE A 63 -8.26 12.92 2.19
N ILE A 64 -8.30 11.72 2.77
CA ILE A 64 -7.31 11.29 3.78
C ILE A 64 -5.90 11.32 3.19
N SER A 65 -5.74 10.94 1.92
CA SER A 65 -4.44 10.95 1.23
C SER A 65 -3.81 12.33 1.16
N ILE A 66 -4.61 13.40 1.31
CA ILE A 66 -4.11 14.78 1.39
C ILE A 66 -3.20 14.92 2.60
N ALA A 67 -3.63 14.43 3.76
CA ALA A 67 -2.91 14.47 5.02
C ALA A 67 -1.90 13.33 5.18
N ILE A 68 -2.31 12.09 4.90
CA ILE A 68 -1.48 10.88 5.07
C ILE A 68 -0.91 10.48 3.72
N LYS A 69 0.33 10.92 3.45
CA LYS A 69 1.03 10.64 2.18
C LYS A 69 1.66 9.25 2.12
N ASN A 70 1.68 8.51 3.24
CA ASN A 70 2.33 7.21 3.32
C ASN A 70 1.41 6.12 2.72
N PRO A 71 1.81 5.42 1.64
CA PRO A 71 0.99 4.39 0.99
C PRO A 71 0.64 3.22 1.89
N TYR A 72 1.45 2.94 2.91
CA TYR A 72 1.32 1.74 3.72
C TYR A 72 0.03 1.70 4.55
N LEU A 73 -0.59 2.84 4.86
CA LEU A 73 -1.92 2.85 5.48
C LEU A 73 -2.96 2.17 4.57
N TYR A 74 -2.97 2.57 3.30
CA TYR A 74 -3.94 2.10 2.32
C TYR A 74 -3.65 0.66 1.88
N LEU A 75 -2.36 0.32 1.72
CA LEU A 75 -1.94 -1.06 1.45
C LEU A 75 -2.28 -1.98 2.63
N GLY A 76 -2.14 -1.51 3.87
CA GLY A 76 -2.59 -2.20 5.07
C GLY A 76 -4.09 -2.47 5.01
N LEU A 77 -4.92 -1.44 4.76
CA LEU A 77 -6.37 -1.60 4.59
C LEU A 77 -6.73 -2.64 3.52
N LEU A 78 -6.14 -2.55 2.32
CA LEU A 78 -6.42 -3.50 1.25
C LEU A 78 -6.00 -4.93 1.62
N THR A 79 -4.85 -5.09 2.29
CA THR A 79 -4.39 -6.40 2.77
C THR A 79 -5.38 -6.98 3.78
N VAL A 80 -5.83 -6.18 4.74
CA VAL A 80 -6.83 -6.59 5.72
C VAL A 80 -8.13 -7.04 5.04
N ILE A 81 -8.65 -6.23 4.13
CA ILE A 81 -9.90 -6.51 3.43
C ILE A 81 -9.80 -7.76 2.55
N SER A 82 -8.62 -8.01 1.98
CA SER A 82 -8.38 -9.19 1.15
C SER A 82 -8.52 -10.53 1.90
N THR A 83 -8.50 -10.50 3.23
CA THR A 83 -8.83 -11.64 4.10
C THR A 83 -10.29 -12.08 3.90
N PHE A 84 -11.21 -11.12 3.72
CA PHE A 84 -12.65 -11.42 3.55
C PHE A 84 -13.02 -11.85 2.14
N THR A 85 -12.22 -11.44 1.14
CA THR A 85 -12.48 -11.79 -0.26
C THR A 85 -11.75 -13.06 -0.70
N GLY A 86 -11.00 -13.70 0.19
CA GLY A 86 -10.20 -14.90 -0.12
C GLY A 86 -9.00 -14.63 -1.03
N ARG A 87 -8.56 -13.36 -1.15
CA ARG A 87 -7.47 -12.93 -2.05
C ARG A 87 -6.21 -12.52 -1.31
N LEU A 88 -6.09 -12.89 -0.03
CA LEU A 88 -5.02 -12.45 0.86
C LEU A 88 -3.62 -12.71 0.31
N ALA A 89 -3.35 -13.91 -0.20
CA ALA A 89 -2.04 -14.27 -0.75
C ALA A 89 -1.66 -13.41 -1.96
N LEU A 90 -2.60 -13.19 -2.89
CA LEU A 90 -2.39 -12.36 -4.07
C LEU A 90 -2.10 -10.90 -3.68
N ILE A 91 -2.93 -10.30 -2.84
CA ILE A 91 -2.77 -8.90 -2.42
C ILE A 91 -1.49 -8.72 -1.62
N SER A 92 -1.19 -9.63 -0.69
CA SER A 92 0.05 -9.60 0.10
C SER A 92 1.29 -9.69 -0.79
N SER A 93 1.27 -10.53 -1.83
CA SER A 93 2.37 -10.64 -2.80
C SER A 93 2.55 -9.35 -3.60
N LEU A 94 1.45 -8.73 -4.05
CA LEU A 94 1.52 -7.45 -4.77
C LEU A 94 2.05 -6.32 -3.88
N VAL A 95 1.62 -6.27 -2.61
CA VAL A 95 2.12 -5.32 -1.61
C VAL A 95 3.60 -5.55 -1.34
N PHE A 96 4.05 -6.80 -1.26
CA PHE A 96 5.47 -7.14 -1.10
C PHE A 96 6.31 -6.61 -2.27
N ILE A 97 5.90 -6.89 -3.51
CA ILE A 97 6.61 -6.42 -4.72
C ILE A 97 6.56 -4.88 -4.80
N PHE A 98 5.44 -4.27 -4.40
CA PHE A 98 5.34 -2.82 -4.28
C PHE A 98 6.36 -2.30 -3.27
N GLY A 99 6.47 -2.92 -2.10
CA GLY A 99 7.42 -2.48 -1.07
C GLY A 99 8.87 -2.58 -1.50
N LEU A 100 9.22 -3.67 -2.20
CA LEU A 100 10.55 -3.87 -2.80
C LEU A 100 10.87 -2.77 -3.82
N SER A 101 9.98 -2.58 -4.80
CA SER A 101 10.18 -1.61 -5.87
C SER A 101 10.18 -0.18 -5.34
N TYR A 102 9.19 0.18 -4.51
CA TYR A 102 9.04 1.51 -3.93
C TYR A 102 10.27 1.93 -3.12
N SER A 103 10.80 1.02 -2.29
CA SER A 103 11.97 1.32 -1.49
C SER A 103 13.26 1.45 -2.28
N SER A 104 13.35 0.74 -3.41
CA SER A 104 14.50 0.79 -4.32
C SER A 104 14.64 2.13 -5.03
N TRP A 105 13.55 2.80 -5.42
CA TRP A 105 13.65 4.12 -6.08
C TRP A 105 13.51 5.31 -5.11
N SER A 106 12.74 5.16 -4.02
CA SER A 106 12.41 6.24 -3.06
C SER A 106 13.45 6.39 -1.92
N HIS A 107 14.68 5.94 -2.13
CA HIS A 107 15.74 5.86 -1.12
C HIS A 107 16.05 7.16 -0.36
N ARG A 108 15.84 8.33 -0.97
CA ARG A 108 16.08 9.63 -0.32
C ARG A 108 14.99 9.97 0.71
N ILE A 109 13.81 9.39 0.56
CA ILE A 109 12.63 9.63 1.40
C ILE A 109 12.59 8.63 2.55
N ILE A 110 13.02 7.39 2.30
CA ILE A 110 12.93 6.30 3.27
C ILE A 110 14.11 6.35 4.22
N ASN A 111 13.86 6.83 5.43
CA ASN A 111 14.75 6.75 6.58
C ASN A 111 14.15 5.83 7.66
N LYS A 112 14.87 5.65 8.77
CA LYS A 112 14.39 4.81 9.90
C LYS A 112 13.03 5.29 10.43
N ARG A 113 12.79 6.60 10.48
CA ARG A 113 11.52 7.18 10.93
C ARG A 113 10.38 6.81 9.99
N TYR A 114 10.57 6.95 8.68
CA TYR A 114 9.59 6.55 7.68
C TYR A 114 9.26 5.07 7.77
N LEU A 115 10.25 4.19 7.99
CA LEU A 115 10.01 2.76 8.19
C LEU A 115 9.12 2.48 9.41
N LEU A 116 9.37 3.15 10.53
CA LEU A 116 8.54 3.02 11.73
C LEU A 116 7.12 3.54 11.49
N GLU A 117 6.98 4.70 10.84
CA GLU A 117 5.68 5.25 10.46
C GLU A 117 4.92 4.30 9.51
N SER A 118 5.59 3.73 8.49
CA SER A 118 5.02 2.74 7.59
C SER A 118 4.60 1.46 8.31
N LEU A 119 5.38 0.99 9.29
CA LEU A 119 5.03 -0.17 10.10
C LEU A 119 3.75 0.09 10.88
N LEU A 120 3.68 1.22 11.58
CA LEU A 120 2.47 1.60 12.33
C LEU A 120 1.27 1.72 11.39
N TYR A 121 1.39 2.46 10.29
CA TYR A 121 0.29 2.64 9.35
C TYR A 121 -0.17 1.35 8.68
N PHE A 122 0.74 0.43 8.37
CA PHE A 122 0.39 -0.84 7.76
C PHE A 122 -0.38 -1.75 8.71
N PHE A 123 0.02 -1.78 9.99
CA PHE A 123 -0.55 -2.67 10.99
C PHE A 123 -1.74 -2.08 11.76
N ILE A 124 -1.90 -0.76 11.81
CA ILE A 124 -3.10 -0.11 12.41
C ILE A 124 -4.41 -0.71 11.87
N PRO A 125 -4.59 -0.92 10.55
CA PRO A 125 -5.77 -1.58 9.99
C PRO A 125 -6.05 -2.98 10.54
N LEU A 126 -5.04 -3.74 11.00
CA LEU A 126 -5.29 -5.07 11.59
C LEU A 126 -6.08 -4.98 12.90
N ILE A 127 -5.95 -3.89 13.65
CA ILE A 127 -6.73 -3.68 14.88
C ILE A 127 -8.23 -3.61 14.54
N LEU A 128 -8.58 -3.13 13.35
CA LEU A 128 -9.96 -3.01 12.89
C LEU A 128 -10.62 -4.38 12.65
N LEU A 129 -9.84 -5.46 12.44
CA LEU A 129 -10.39 -6.82 12.28
C LEU A 129 -11.15 -7.31 13.50
N PHE A 130 -10.81 -6.81 14.69
CA PHE A 130 -11.48 -7.18 15.94
C PHE A 130 -12.81 -6.42 16.14
N SER A 131 -13.19 -5.53 15.23
CA SER A 131 -14.43 -4.75 15.29
C SER A 131 -15.51 -5.33 14.39
N SER A 132 -16.64 -5.73 14.98
CA SER A 132 -17.82 -6.21 14.23
C SER A 132 -18.38 -5.15 13.27
N ARG A 133 -18.22 -3.86 13.60
CA ARG A 133 -18.63 -2.75 12.72
C ARG A 133 -17.78 -2.66 11.46
N PHE A 134 -16.51 -3.05 11.55
CA PHE A 134 -15.62 -3.08 10.39
C PHE A 134 -16.05 -4.15 9.40
N LEU A 135 -16.39 -5.35 9.91
CA LEU A 135 -16.90 -6.46 9.10
C LEU A 135 -18.17 -6.07 8.35
N ALA A 136 -19.12 -5.41 9.02
CA ALA A 136 -20.37 -4.98 8.41
C ALA A 136 -20.20 -3.91 7.31
N ASN A 137 -19.08 -3.19 7.30
CA ASN A 137 -18.84 -2.05 6.41
C ASN A 137 -17.55 -2.19 5.59
N TYR A 138 -17.09 -3.42 5.32
CA TYR A 138 -15.80 -3.65 4.66
C TYR A 138 -15.69 -2.97 3.29
N ASP A 139 -16.80 -2.80 2.57
CA ASP A 139 -16.89 -2.07 1.30
C ASP A 139 -16.49 -0.60 1.42
N LEU A 140 -16.90 0.07 2.51
CA LEU A 140 -16.50 1.45 2.78
C LEU A 140 -14.98 1.53 2.93
N PHE A 141 -14.40 0.64 3.73
CA PHE A 141 -12.95 0.60 3.97
C PHE A 141 -12.16 0.18 2.72
N LEU A 142 -12.74 -0.66 1.86
CA LEU A 142 -12.18 -0.99 0.55
C LEU A 142 -12.09 0.26 -0.31
N GLY A 143 -13.17 1.04 -0.34
CA GLY A 143 -13.19 2.36 -0.93
C GLY A 143 -12.06 3.24 -0.39
N VAL A 144 -11.90 3.34 0.94
CA VAL A 144 -10.84 4.16 1.55
C VAL A 144 -9.44 3.72 1.09
N GLY A 145 -9.17 2.41 1.02
CA GLY A 145 -7.93 1.87 0.50
C GLY A 145 -7.69 2.27 -0.96
N ILE A 146 -8.67 2.05 -1.83
CA ILE A 146 -8.60 2.39 -3.26
C ILE A 146 -8.41 3.90 -3.47
N GLY A 147 -9.26 4.72 -2.86
CA GLY A 147 -9.21 6.16 -2.97
C GLY A 147 -7.90 6.76 -2.45
N GLY A 148 -7.39 6.22 -1.35
CA GLY A 148 -6.09 6.60 -0.83
C GLY A 148 -4.94 6.32 -1.79
N ILE A 149 -4.94 5.15 -2.42
CA ILE A 149 -3.97 4.80 -3.47
C ILE A 149 -4.09 5.73 -4.68
N LEU A 150 -5.30 6.01 -5.17
CA LEU A 150 -5.53 6.95 -6.27
C LEU A 150 -5.01 8.36 -5.93
N GLY A 151 -5.25 8.82 -4.70
CA GLY A 151 -4.72 10.07 -4.19
C GLY A 151 -3.20 10.12 -4.17
N ILE A 152 -2.52 9.02 -3.84
CA ILE A 152 -1.05 8.93 -3.89
C ILE A 152 -0.53 8.91 -5.32
N ILE A 153 -1.17 8.13 -6.21
CA ILE A 153 -0.81 8.07 -7.63
C ILE A 153 -0.88 9.48 -8.24
N SER A 154 -2.01 10.17 -8.08
CA SER A 154 -2.23 11.50 -8.67
C SER A 154 -1.20 12.54 -8.24
N LYS A 155 -0.71 12.47 -7.00
CA LYS A 155 0.34 13.37 -6.51
C LYS A 155 1.72 13.05 -7.09
N ASN A 156 2.04 11.77 -7.26
CA ASN A 156 3.33 11.33 -7.84
C ASN A 156 3.43 11.58 -9.35
N PHE A 157 2.31 11.68 -10.05
CA PHE A 157 2.27 12.09 -11.46
C PHE A 157 2.54 13.60 -11.66
N LYS A 158 2.22 14.45 -10.67
CA LYS A 158 2.49 15.90 -10.75
C LYS A 158 3.97 16.28 -10.58
N SER A 159 4.83 15.33 -10.22
CA SER A 159 6.27 15.55 -10.04
C SER A 159 7.11 15.11 -11.25
N PHE A 160 6.48 14.91 -12.41
CA PHE A 160 7.10 14.67 -13.71
C PHE A 160 6.80 15.87 -14.60
#